data_AF-A0A7V7GMG7-F1
#
_entry.id   AF-A0A7V7GMG7-F1
#
_cell.length_a   1.000
_cell.length_b   1.000
_cell.length_c   1.000
_cell.angle_alpha   90.00
_cell.angle_beta   90.00
_cell.angle_gamma   90.00
#
_symmetry.space_group_name_H-M   'P 1'
#
loop_
_entity.id
_entity.type
_entity.pdbx_description
1 polymer ?
#
loop_
_entity_poly.entity_id
_entity_poly.type
_entity_poly.pdbx_seq_one_letter_code
_entity_poly.pdbx_strand_id
1 'polypeptide(L)' 'MPKKRRKTIVIILTILTIGIGGKVYMDKREAQKQQDLLAVEKQSVKVLKNTFADIKEVKVEEFKKTLSPEVMVHL' A
#
# COMPACT_ATOMS: atom_id res chain seq x y z
N MET A 1 48.88 -22.21 -12.09
CA MET A 1 47.62 -22.74 -12.66
C MET A 1 47.72 -22.76 -14.18
N PRO A 2 47.32 -23.86 -14.86
CA PRO A 2 47.34 -23.92 -16.33
C PRO A 2 46.38 -22.87 -16.93
N LYS A 3 46.83 -22.17 -17.99
CA LYS A 3 46.14 -21.03 -18.62
C LYS A 3 44.67 -21.32 -18.98
N LYS A 4 44.36 -22.59 -19.31
CA LYS A 4 43.00 -23.08 -19.63
C LYS A 4 42.06 -23.03 -18.40
N ARG A 5 42.53 -23.46 -17.22
CA ARG A 5 41.74 -23.44 -15.97
C ARG A 5 41.48 -22.01 -15.49
N ARG A 6 42.42 -21.09 -15.70
CA ARG A 6 42.24 -19.67 -15.34
C ARG A 6 41.12 -19.00 -16.13
N LYS A 7 40.98 -19.29 -17.43
CA LYS A 7 39.89 -18.75 -18.26
C LYS A 7 38.51 -19.25 -17.80
N THR A 8 38.39 -20.54 -17.46
CA THR A 8 37.13 -21.11 -16.98
C THR A 8 36.66 -20.48 -15.67
N ILE A 9 37.59 -20.25 -14.72
CA ILE A 9 37.26 -19.61 -13.44
C ILE A 9 36.74 -18.18 -13.64
N VAL A 10 37.37 -17.41 -14.55
CA VAL A 10 36.92 -16.04 -14.86
C VAL A 10 35.51 -16.02 -15.43
N ILE A 11 35.18 -16.95 -16.34
CA ILE A 11 33.83 -17.04 -16.93
C ILE A 11 32.78 -17.33 -15.86
N ILE A 12 33.05 -18.27 -14.96
CA ILE A 12 32.12 -18.65 -13.89
C ILE A 12 31.89 -17.46 -12.93
N LEU A 13 32.95 -16.74 -12.55
CA LEU A 13 32.83 -15.57 -11.69
C LEU A 13 31.99 -14.46 -12.31
N THR A 14 32.14 -14.22 -13.62
CA THR A 14 31.34 -13.22 -14.34
C THR A 14 29.85 -13.60 -14.38
N ILE A 15 29.53 -14.88 -14.57
CA ILE A 15 28.12 -15.34 -14.59
C ILE A 15 27.49 -15.18 -13.20
N LEU A 16 28.23 -15.48 -12.13
CA LEU A 16 27.76 -15.36 -10.75
C LEU A 16 27.42 -13.91 -10.38
N THR A 17 28.24 -12.93 -10.78
CA THR A 17 27.99 -11.52 -10.47
C THR A 17 26.78 -10.97 -11.21
N ILE A 18 26.55 -11.38 -12.46
CA ILE A 18 25.37 -10.99 -13.24
C ILE A 18 24.08 -11.57 -12.63
N GLY A 19 24.11 -12.84 -12.20
CA GLY A 19 22.96 -13.51 -11.59
C GLY A 19 22.53 -12.86 -10.26
N ILE A 20 23.48 -12.47 -9.42
CA ILE A 20 23.20 -11.80 -8.14
C ILE A 20 22.71 -10.37 -8.36
N GLY A 21 23.33 -9.64 -9.29
CA GLY A 21 22.97 -8.26 -9.61
C GLY A 21 21.52 -8.11 -10.07
N GLY A 22 21.02 -9.05 -10.89
CA GLY A 22 19.64 -9.05 -11.37
C GLY A 22 18.61 -9.22 -10.25
N LYS A 23 18.84 -10.18 -9.34
CA LYS A 23 17.93 -10.42 -8.20
C LYS A 23 17.89 -9.23 -7.23
N VAL A 24 19.05 -8.72 -6.83
CA VAL A 24 19.15 -7.56 -5.93
C VAL A 24 18.50 -6.31 -6.54
N TYR A 25 18.57 -6.14 -7.86
CA TYR A 25 17.91 -5.04 -8.55
C TYR A 25 16.38 -5.12 -8.47
N MET A 26 15.81 -6.34 -8.57
CA MET A 26 14.37 -6.56 -8.44
C MET A 26 13.88 -6.36 -7.00
N ASP A 27 14.58 -6.91 -6.01
CA ASP A 27 14.21 -6.81 -4.59
C ASP A 27 14.12 -5.35 -4.13
N LYS A 28 15.04 -4.48 -4.59
CA LYS A 28 15.01 -3.05 -4.25
C LYS A 28 13.78 -2.32 -4.81
N ARG A 29 13.34 -2.68 -6.01
CA ARG A 29 12.15 -2.05 -6.61
C ARG A 29 10.87 -2.47 -5.91
N GLU A 30 10.77 -3.73 -5.49
CA GLU A 30 9.61 -4.22 -4.75
C GLU A 30 9.55 -3.61 -3.35
N ALA A 31 10.68 -3.54 -2.64
CA ALA A 31 10.76 -2.90 -1.34
C ALA A 31 10.45 -1.39 -1.41
N GLN A 32 10.87 -0.70 -2.47
CA GLN A 32 10.53 0.70 -2.69
C GLN A 32 9.03 0.89 -2.93
N LYS A 33 8.43 0.09 -3.83
CA LYS A 33 6.99 0.13 -4.11
C LYS A 33 6.14 -0.14 -2.87
N GLN A 34 6.53 -1.12 -2.05
CA GLN A 34 5.84 -1.39 -0.80
C GLN A 34 5.92 -0.22 0.17
N GLN A 35 7.09 0.42 0.29
CA GLN A 35 7.24 1.59 1.15
C GLN A 35 6.42 2.79 0.66
N ASP A 36 6.36 3.04 -0.64
CA ASP A 36 5.59 4.14 -1.22
C ASP A 36 4.08 3.93 -0.99
N LEU A 37 3.58 2.71 -1.19
CA LEU A 37 2.18 2.35 -0.87
C LEU A 37 1.89 2.56 0.62
N LEU A 38 2.77 2.06 1.49
CA LEU A 38 2.62 2.16 2.94
C LEU A 38 2.66 3.63 3.41
N ALA A 39 3.43 4.48 2.75
CA ALA A 39 3.47 5.92 3.04
C ALA A 39 2.17 6.63 2.66
N VAL A 40 1.59 6.30 1.50
CA VAL A 40 0.29 6.82 1.05
C VAL A 40 -0.83 6.38 2.00
N GLU A 41 -0.85 5.11 2.41
CA GLU A 41 -1.83 4.60 3.37
C GLU A 41 -1.70 5.31 4.71
N LYS A 42 -0.48 5.41 5.26
CA LYS A 42 -0.23 6.12 6.53
C LYS A 42 -0.65 7.58 6.45
N GLN A 43 -0.38 8.26 5.33
CA GLN A 43 -0.80 9.63 5.11
C GLN A 43 -2.32 9.74 5.06
N SER A 44 -3.00 8.86 4.33
CA SER A 44 -4.46 8.86 4.23
C SER A 44 -5.12 8.63 5.59
N VAL A 45 -4.60 7.70 6.40
CA VAL A 45 -5.08 7.47 7.77
C VAL A 45 -4.80 8.67 8.67
N LYS A 46 -3.65 9.34 8.53
CA LYS A 46 -3.33 10.54 9.29
C LYS A 46 -4.27 11.69 8.95
N VAL A 47 -4.56 11.92 7.66
CA VAL A 47 -5.52 12.92 7.21
C VAL A 47 -6.90 12.62 7.80
N LEU A 48 -7.38 11.38 7.71
CA LEU A 48 -8.66 10.97 8.26
C LEU A 48 -8.75 11.22 9.77
N LYS A 49 -7.74 10.78 10.52
CA LYS A 49 -7.67 10.99 11.98
C LYS A 49 -7.65 12.47 12.35
N ASN A 50 -6.95 13.29 11.57
CA ASN A 50 -6.90 14.73 11.80
C ASN A 50 -8.25 15.41 11.50
N THR A 51 -8.93 15.03 10.41
CA THR A 51 -10.26 15.57 10.06
C THR A 51 -11.29 15.33 11.17
N PHE A 52 -11.19 14.20 11.85
CA PHE A 52 -12.10 13.82 12.93
C PHE A 52 -11.56 14.11 14.33
N ALA A 53 -10.34 14.65 14.47
CA ALA A 53 -9.72 14.90 15.78
C ALA A 53 -10.50 15.90 16.63
N ASP A 54 -11.14 16.87 15.97
CA ASP A 54 -11.88 17.95 16.63
C ASP A 54 -13.36 17.59 16.89
N ILE A 55 -13.82 16.41 16.43
CA ILE A 55 -15.20 15.96 16.68
C ILE A 55 -15.27 15.23 18.03
N LYS A 56 -15.79 15.92 19.05
CA LYS A 56 -15.99 15.34 20.39
C LYS A 56 -17.27 14.52 20.54
N GLU A 57 -18.34 14.91 19.85
CA GLU A 57 -19.65 14.26 19.93
C GLU A 57 -20.43 14.51 18.64
N VAL A 58 -21.09 13.49 18.09
CA VAL A 58 -22.01 13.60 16.96
C VAL A 58 -23.41 13.31 17.47
N LYS A 59 -24.30 14.30 17.39
CA LYS A 59 -25.72 14.12 17.69
C LYS A 59 -26.40 13.55 16.45
N VAL A 60 -26.94 12.34 16.58
CA VAL A 60 -27.79 11.72 15.55
C VAL A 60 -29.24 11.99 15.93
N GLU A 61 -29.93 12.81 15.15
CA GLU A 61 -31.35 13.07 15.36
C GLU A 61 -32.18 11.93 14.73
N GLU A 62 -32.96 11.24 15.57
CA GLU A 62 -33.99 10.33 15.06
C GLU A 62 -35.16 11.16 14.52
N PHE A 63 -35.24 11.29 13.20
CA PHE A 63 -36.45 11.80 12.55
C PHE A 63 -37.56 10.76 12.70
N LYS A 64 -38.37 10.90 13.75
CA LYS A 64 -39.62 10.15 13.87
C LYS A 64 -40.48 10.54 12.68
N LYS A 65 -40.62 9.63 11.70
CA LYS A 65 -41.52 9.80 10.56
C LYS A 65 -42.95 9.82 11.09
N THR A 66 -43.43 10.99 11.49
CA THR A 66 -44.85 11.19 11.77
C THR A 66 -45.54 11.12 10.41
N LEU A 67 -46.17 9.99 10.09
CA LEU A 67 -47.07 9.94 8.95
C LEU A 67 -48.19 10.94 9.23
N SER A 68 -48.27 12.00 8.42
CA SER A 68 -49.38 12.94 8.47
C SER A 68 -50.68 12.17 8.19
N PRO A 69 -51.74 12.35 9.00
CA PRO A 69 -53.00 11.62 8.84
C PRO A 69 -53.68 11.82 7.47
N GLU A 70 -53.29 12.84 6.70
CA GLU A 70 -53.80 13.08 5.35
C GLU A 70 -53.46 11.94 4.36
N VAL A 71 -52.40 11.17 4.57
CA VAL A 71 -52.00 10.08 3.65
C VAL A 71 -52.84 8.82 3.86
N MET A 72 -53.52 8.67 5.01
CA MET A 72 -54.28 7.47 5.38
C MET A 72 -55.73 7.47 4.87
N VAL A 73 -56.25 8.60 4.34
CA VAL A 73 -57.67 8.75 3.97
C VAL A 73 -57.94 8.35 2.50
N HIS A 74 -56.90 8.05 1.72
CA HIS A 74 -57.03 7.71 0.30
C HIS A 74 -56.62 6.27 -0.08
N LEU A 75 -56.64 5.32 0.87
CA LEU A 75 -56.43 3.89 0.64
C LEU A 75 -57.64 3.06 1.03
#